data_AF-A0AAU3ZGL8-F1
#
_entry.id   AF-A0AAU3ZGL8-F1
#
_cell.length_a   1.000
_cell.length_b   1.000
_cell.length_c   1.000
_cell.angle_alpha   90.00
_cell.angle_beta   90.00
_cell.angle_gamma   90.00
#
_symmetry.space_group_name_H-M   'P 1'
#
loop_
_entity.id
_entity.type
_entity.pdbx_description
1 polymer ?
#
loop_
_entity_poly.entity_id
_entity_poly.type
_entity_poly.pdbx_seq_one_letter_code
_entity_poly.pdbx_strand_id
1 'polypeptide(L)' 'MSRTTNGPHPHPLTPADIPDGDPWAYGCPECQLPIQGGSAGLAAHRRTVHNPADDPRTPINIRL' A
#
# COMPACT_ATOMS: atom_id res chain seq x y z
N MET A 1 -11.65 30.70 19.02
CA MET A 1 -11.85 30.81 17.55
C MET A 1 -10.47 30.92 16.91
N SER A 2 -10.05 29.86 16.21
CA SER A 2 -8.70 29.77 15.61
C SER A 2 -8.66 30.60 14.33
N ARG A 3 -7.73 31.56 14.28
CA ARG A 3 -7.51 32.46 13.16
C ARG A 3 -6.81 31.67 12.04
N THR A 4 -7.52 31.37 10.95
CA THR A 4 -6.89 30.78 9.75
C THR A 4 -5.83 31.76 9.24
N THR A 5 -4.58 31.31 9.15
CA THR A 5 -3.48 32.12 8.61
C THR A 5 -3.79 32.45 7.15
N ASN A 6 -4.00 33.74 6.87
CA ASN A 6 -4.22 34.28 5.53
C ASN A 6 -2.86 34.47 4.84
N GLY A 7 -2.17 33.36 4.59
CA GLY A 7 -0.93 33.31 3.83
C GLY A 7 -1.16 32.55 2.51
N PRO A 8 -0.32 32.74 1.48
CA PRO A 8 -0.43 31.94 0.26
C PRO A 8 -0.42 30.46 0.65
N HIS A 9 -1.49 29.75 0.28
CA HIS A 9 -1.55 28.31 0.48
C HIS A 9 -0.34 27.71 -0.25
N PRO A 10 0.48 26.88 0.41
CA PRO A 10 1.60 26.23 -0.26
C PRO A 10 1.06 25.58 -1.53
N HIS A 11 1.71 25.90 -2.65
CA HIS A 11 1.24 25.50 -3.97
C HIS A 11 0.95 23.99 -3.99
N PRO A 12 -0.17 23.56 -4.63
CA PRO A 12 -0.39 22.15 -4.90
C PRO A 12 0.86 21.58 -5.58
N LEU A 13 1.34 20.42 -5.12
CA LEU A 13 2.47 19.73 -5.76
C LEU A 13 2.22 19.69 -7.27
N THR A 14 3.15 20.24 -8.06
CA THR A 14 3.05 20.05 -9.50
C THR A 14 3.42 18.59 -9.81
N PRO A 15 2.95 18.01 -10.93
CA PRO A 15 3.32 16.63 -11.27
C PRO A 15 4.83 16.37 -11.29
N ALA A 16 5.66 17.40 -11.53
CA ALA A 16 7.12 17.30 -11.49
C ALA A 16 7.71 17.28 -10.06
N ASP A 17 6.95 17.71 -9.06
CA ASP A 17 7.34 17.72 -7.64
C ASP A 17 6.91 16.43 -6.90
N ILE A 18 6.15 15.55 -7.56
CA ILE A 18 5.72 14.29 -6.98
C ILE A 18 6.85 13.27 -7.18
N PRO A 19 7.50 12.77 -6.11
CA PRO A 19 8.48 11.70 -6.25
C PRO A 19 7.80 10.48 -6.84
N ASP A 20 8.55 9.65 -7.58
CA ASP A 20 8.05 8.36 -8.03
C ASP A 20 7.50 7.59 -6.82
N GLY A 21 6.18 7.40 -6.83
CA GLY A 21 5.48 6.67 -5.79
C GLY A 21 5.64 5.17 -5.99
N ASP A 22 5.41 4.42 -4.94
CA ASP A 22 5.28 2.96 -5.02
C ASP A 22 4.09 2.61 -5.96
N PRO A 23 4.30 1.86 -7.07
CA PRO A 23 3.23 1.45 -7.96
C PRO A 23 2.04 0.87 -7.21
N TRP A 24 0.82 1.30 -7.55
CA TRP A 24 -0.38 0.78 -6.89
C TRP A 24 -0.52 -0.74 -6.99
N ALA A 25 -0.08 -1.31 -8.11
CA ALA A 25 -0.15 -2.73 -8.39
C ALA A 25 1.21 -3.28 -8.81
N TYR A 26 1.55 -4.45 -8.27
CA TYR A 26 2.73 -5.23 -8.63
C TYR A 26 2.32 -6.62 -9.12
N GLY A 27 3.05 -7.16 -10.08
CA GLY A 27 2.93 -8.58 -10.43
C GLY A 27 3.64 -9.45 -9.41
N CYS A 28 2.97 -10.50 -8.90
CA CYS A 28 3.66 -11.52 -8.14
C CYS A 28 4.46 -12.43 -9.08
N PRO A 29 5.78 -12.63 -8.90
CA PRO A 29 6.58 -13.47 -9.79
C PRO A 29 6.24 -14.97 -9.68
N GLU A 30 5.62 -15.39 -8.57
CA GLU A 30 5.36 -16.79 -8.27
C GLU A 30 4.03 -17.27 -8.90
N CYS A 31 2.95 -16.49 -8.74
CA CYS A 31 1.63 -16.82 -9.30
C CYS A 31 1.21 -15.98 -10.51
N GLN A 32 2.03 -15.00 -10.91
CA GLN A 32 1.78 -14.10 -12.04
C GLN A 32 0.46 -13.30 -11.94
N LEU A 33 -0.07 -13.13 -10.72
CA LEU A 33 -1.27 -12.35 -10.46
C LEU A 33 -0.93 -10.89 -10.11
N PRO A 34 -1.78 -9.94 -10.52
CA PRO A 34 -1.65 -8.55 -10.09
C PRO A 34 -2.07 -8.42 -8.61
N ILE A 35 -1.19 -7.87 -7.79
CA ILE A 35 -1.40 -7.61 -6.36
C ILE A 35 -1.46 -6.11 -6.13
N GLN A 36 -2.54 -5.66 -5.50
CA GLN A 36 -2.77 -4.26 -5.15
C GLN A 36 -2.16 -3.91 -3.79
N GLY A 37 -2.00 -2.61 -3.51
CA GLY A 37 -1.46 -2.11 -2.25
C GLY A 37 0.07 -2.02 -2.26
N GLY A 38 0.65 -1.95 -3.45
CA GLY A 38 2.06 -1.65 -3.58
C GLY A 38 3.00 -2.76 -3.14
N SER A 39 4.24 -2.38 -2.84
CA SER A 39 5.27 -3.28 -2.32
C SER A 39 4.88 -3.90 -0.99
N ALA A 40 4.14 -3.17 -0.14
CA ALA A 40 3.57 -3.69 1.10
C ALA A 40 2.52 -4.79 0.84
N GLY A 41 1.61 -4.55 -0.12
CA GLY A 41 0.62 -5.54 -0.55
C GLY A 41 1.28 -6.79 -1.13
N LEU A 42 2.29 -6.63 -1.98
CA LEU A 42 3.05 -7.75 -2.53
C LEU A 42 3.78 -8.53 -1.44
N ALA A 43 4.41 -7.87 -0.47
CA ALA A 43 5.08 -8.52 0.65
C ALA A 43 4.09 -9.29 1.52
N ALA A 44 2.91 -8.72 1.80
CA ALA A 44 1.85 -9.39 2.52
C ALA A 44 1.35 -10.63 1.75
N HIS A 45 1.09 -10.52 0.45
CA HIS A 45 0.69 -11.63 -0.42
C HIS A 45 1.70 -12.78 -0.37
N ARG A 46 2.99 -12.49 -0.50
CA ARG A 46 4.03 -13.53 -0.47
C ARG A 46 4.05 -14.28 0.86
N ARG A 47 3.88 -13.57 1.98
CA ARG A 47 3.81 -14.19 3.31
C ARG A 47 2.55 -15.04 3.49
N THR A 48 1.37 -14.55 3.09
CA THR A 48 0.11 -15.26 3.35
C THR A 48 -0.20 -16.37 2.35
N VAL A 49 0.22 -16.23 1.09
CA VAL A 49 -0.12 -17.16 0.00
C VAL A 49 1.01 -18.16 -0.27
N HIS A 50 2.26 -17.71 -0.30
CA HIS A 50 3.40 -18.56 -0.68
C HIS A 50 4.20 -19.08 0.51
N ASN A 51 4.16 -18.39 1.66
CA ASN A 51 4.84 -18.82 2.88
C ASN A 51 3.96 -18.76 4.15
N PRO A 52 2.78 -19.42 4.14
CA PRO A 52 1.82 -19.30 5.24
C PRO A 52 2.36 -19.77 6.59
N ALA A 53 3.37 -20.67 6.60
CA ALA A 53 4.00 -21.15 7.83
C ALA A 53 4.84 -20.07 8.55
N ASP A 54 5.28 -19.04 7.84
CA ASP A 54 6.05 -17.91 8.37
C ASP A 54 5.17 -16.68 8.64
N ASP A 55 3.86 -16.77 8.42
CA ASP A 55 2.95 -15.66 8.70
C ASP A 55 2.53 -15.67 10.17
N PRO A 56 2.99 -14.73 11.01
CA PRO A 56 2.72 -14.75 12.45
C PRO A 56 1.29 -14.30 12.80
N ARG A 57 0.45 -13.97 11.81
CA ARG A 57 -0.91 -13.48 12.05
C ARG A 57 -1.83 -14.67 12.30
N THR A 58 -2.66 -14.55 13.34
CA THR A 58 -3.68 -15.56 13.64
C THR A 58 -4.79 -15.52 12.59
N PRO A 59 -5.09 -16.64 11.90
CA PRO A 59 -6.24 -16.72 11.01
C PRO A 59 -7.55 -16.43 11.76
N ILE A 60 -8.40 -15.57 11.21
CA ILE A 60 -9.73 -15.32 11.76
C ILE A 60 -10.67 -16.36 11.15
N ASN A 61 -11.15 -17.31 11.96
CA ASN A 61 -12.18 -18.26 11.55
C ASN A 61 -13.56 -17.63 11.72
N ILE A 62 -14.16 -17.20 10.61
CA ILE A 62 -15.54 -16.71 10.58
C ILE A 62 -16.47 -17.91 10.42
N ARG A 63 -17.38 -18.10 11.38
CA ARG A 63 -18.48 -19.07 11.26
C ARG A 63 -19.66 -18.36 10.58
N LEU A 64 -19.95 -18.77 9.34
CA LEU A 64 -21.09 -18.29 8.56
C LEU A 64 -22.40 -18.88 9.08
#